data_AF-A0A924ZX78-F1
#
_entry.id   AF-A0A924ZX78-F1
#
_cell.length_a   1.000
_cell.length_b   1.000
_cell.length_c   1.000
_cell.angle_alpha   90.00
_cell.angle_beta   90.00
_cell.angle_gamma   90.00
#
_symmetry.space_group_name_H-M   'P 1'
#
loop_
_entity.id
_entity.type
_entity.pdbx_description
1 polymer ?
#
loop_
_entity_poly.entity_id
_entity_poly.type
_entity_poly.pdbx_seq_one_letter_code
_entity_poly.pdbx_strand_id
1 'polypeptide(L)'
;MSFQEDIIFHPITAHETLSLRSSVLRPGRGIDESRYPEDSLPTTFHLGGIVEGQIVCVGTMMKDICTYFPAETTAYRLRGMATAVEFRGLQLGS
;
A
#
# COMPACT_ATOMS: atom_id res chain seq x y z
N MET A 1 16.67 -8.30 17.87
CA MET A 1 17.42 -7.92 16.66
C MET A 1 16.91 -6.55 16.26
N SER A 2 17.71 -5.50 16.40
CA SER A 2 17.33 -4.18 15.92
C SER A 2 17.46 -4.19 14.41
N PHE A 3 16.35 -4.10 13.70
CA PHE A 3 16.39 -3.70 12.29
C PHE A 3 16.92 -2.27 12.28
N GLN A 4 18.11 -2.08 11.71
CA GLN A 4 18.75 -0.77 11.59
C GLN A 4 19.09 -0.57 10.13
N GLU A 5 18.06 -0.66 9.29
CA GLU A 5 18.11 -0.17 7.92
C GLU A 5 17.34 1.14 7.88
N ASP A 6 17.90 2.14 7.20
CA ASP A 6 17.27 3.44 7.02
C ASP A 6 16.03 3.27 6.13
N ILE A 7 14.89 3.11 6.77
CA ILE A 7 13.59 3.05 6.09
C ILE A 7 13.12 4.47 5.83
N ILE A 8 12.73 4.73 4.59
CA ILE A 8 12.19 6.03 4.20
C ILE A 8 10.79 5.85 3.63
N PHE A 9 9.83 6.64 4.14
CA PHE A 9 8.47 6.67 3.62
C PHE A 9 8.29 7.84 2.67
N HIS A 10 7.81 7.54 1.46
CA HIS A 10 7.53 8.56 0.45
C HIS A 10 6.20 8.29 -0.27
N PRO A 11 5.54 9.35 -0.78
CA PRO A 11 4.51 9.19 -1.78
C PRO A 11 5.07 8.44 -3.00
N ILE A 12 4.32 7.46 -3.47
CA ILE A 12 4.63 6.69 -4.68
C ILE A 12 3.44 6.71 -5.63
N THR A 13 3.66 6.32 -6.88
CA THR A 13 2.60 6.17 -7.87
C THR A 13 1.84 4.86 -7.68
N ALA A 14 0.63 4.79 -8.23
CA ALA A 14 -0.13 3.54 -8.30
C ALA A 14 0.66 2.41 -8.98
N HIS A 15 1.42 2.74 -10.03
CA HIS A 15 2.20 1.76 -10.78
C HIS A 15 3.29 1.10 -9.92
N GLU A 16 3.98 1.90 -9.10
CA GLU A 16 5.03 1.42 -8.18
C GLU A 16 4.52 0.45 -7.13
N THR A 17 3.22 0.48 -6.80
CA THR A 17 2.61 -0.48 -5.87
C THR A 17 2.42 -1.88 -6.46
N LEU A 18 2.34 -2.02 -7.79
CA LEU A 18 1.78 -3.21 -8.43
C LEU A 18 2.63 -4.45 -8.23
N SER A 19 3.96 -4.30 -8.28
CA SER A 19 4.88 -5.42 -8.09
C SER A 19 4.66 -6.06 -6.71
N LEU A 20 4.66 -5.24 -5.65
CA LEU A 20 4.49 -5.73 -4.28
C LEU A 20 3.07 -6.23 -4.00
N ARG A 21 2.03 -5.54 -4.49
CA ARG A 21 0.65 -6.02 -4.39
C ARG A 21 0.48 -7.38 -5.07
N SER A 22 1.07 -7.57 -6.25
CA SER A 22 0.95 -8.82 -7.00
C SER A 22 1.67 -9.96 -6.30
N SER A 23 2.91 -9.75 -5.84
CA SER A 23 3.68 -10.80 -5.18
C SER A 23 3.11 -11.20 -3.83
N VAL A 24 2.59 -10.24 -3.05
CA VAL A 24 2.13 -10.47 -1.68
C VAL A 24 0.64 -10.80 -1.59
N LEU A 25 -0.22 -10.06 -2.28
CA LEU A 25 -1.68 -10.17 -2.12
C LEU A 25 -2.33 -11.09 -3.16
N ARG A 26 -1.66 -11.32 -4.29
CA ARG A 26 -2.21 -12.10 -5.42
C ARG A 26 -1.16 -13.03 -6.05
N PRO A 27 -0.45 -13.85 -5.25
CA PRO A 27 0.60 -14.71 -5.77
C PRO A 27 0.06 -15.64 -6.87
N GLY A 28 0.81 -15.77 -7.97
CA GLY A 28 0.44 -16.60 -9.13
C GLY A 28 -0.60 -15.99 -10.08
N ARG A 29 -1.07 -14.76 -9.84
CA ARG A 29 -2.00 -14.05 -10.73
C ARG A 29 -1.26 -13.01 -11.58
N GLY A 30 -1.89 -12.57 -12.67
CA GLY A 30 -1.34 -11.52 -13.52
C GLY A 30 -1.24 -10.18 -12.78
N ILE A 31 -0.22 -9.38 -13.09
CA ILE A 31 0.04 -8.10 -12.41
C ILE A 31 -1.15 -7.12 -12.49
N ASP A 32 -1.90 -7.17 -13.59
CA ASP A 32 -3.07 -6.32 -13.80
C ASP A 32 -4.22 -6.61 -12.82
N GLU A 33 -4.26 -7.81 -12.23
CA GLU A 33 -5.23 -8.13 -11.19
C GLU A 33 -4.98 -7.35 -9.89
N SER A 34 -3.80 -6.78 -9.72
CA SER A 34 -3.41 -5.94 -8.59
C SER A 34 -3.72 -4.45 -8.78
N ARG A 35 -4.28 -4.07 -9.93
CA ARG A 35 -4.77 -2.71 -10.20
C ARG A 35 -6.13 -2.51 -9.57
N TYR A 36 -6.34 -1.34 -8.98
CA TYR A 36 -7.65 -0.90 -8.54
C TYR A 36 -8.13 0.25 -9.43
N PRO A 37 -9.40 0.26 -9.90
CA PRO A 37 -9.94 1.38 -10.65
C PRO A 37 -9.75 2.73 -9.92
N GLU A 38 -9.91 2.70 -8.59
CA GLU A 38 -9.80 3.88 -7.72
C GLU A 38 -8.37 4.41 -7.56
N ASP A 39 -7.34 3.68 -8.01
CA ASP A 39 -5.94 4.15 -8.00
C ASP A 39 -5.77 5.45 -8.80
N SER A 40 -6.64 5.68 -9.79
CA SER A 40 -6.61 6.87 -10.66
C SER A 40 -7.38 8.09 -10.13
N LEU A 41 -8.08 7.95 -8.99
CA LEU A 41 -8.85 9.07 -8.44
C LEU A 41 -7.90 10.13 -7.89
N PRO A 42 -8.19 11.43 -8.09
CA PRO A 42 -7.35 12.52 -7.58
C PRO A 42 -7.31 12.58 -6.05
N THR A 43 -8.27 11.93 -5.38
CA THR A 43 -8.32 11.81 -3.93
C THR A 43 -7.56 10.59 -3.41
N THR A 44 -7.07 9.70 -4.27
CA THR A 44 -6.31 8.52 -3.89
C THR A 44 -4.83 8.86 -3.79
N PHE A 45 -4.17 8.37 -2.74
CA PHE A 45 -2.72 8.47 -2.61
C PHE A 45 -2.12 7.14 -2.14
N HIS A 46 -0.85 6.95 -2.46
CA HIS A 46 -0.09 5.74 -2.16
C HIS A 46 1.16 6.10 -1.37
N LEU A 47 1.48 5.29 -0.38
CA LEU A 47 2.69 5.40 0.42
C LEU A 47 3.55 4.16 0.20
N GLY A 48 4.85 4.37 0.05
CA GLY A 48 5.85 3.30 -0.04
C GLY A 48 6.87 3.43 1.10
N GLY A 49 7.14 2.32 1.78
CA GLY A 49 8.32 2.16 2.64
C GLY A 49 9.48 1.64 1.79
N ILE A 50 10.57 2.39 1.78
CA ILE A 50 11.73 2.17 0.92
C ILE A 50 12.93 1.79 1.76
N VAL A 51 13.61 0.71 1.39
CA VAL A 51 14.86 0.23 1.97
C VAL A 51 15.85 0.03 0.82
N GLU A 52 17.04 0.63 0.91
CA GLU A 52 18.08 0.52 -0.12
C GLU A 52 17.59 0.82 -1.56
N GLY A 53 16.61 1.72 -1.70
CA GLY A 53 15.99 2.07 -2.98
C GLY A 53 14.91 1.10 -3.48
N GLN A 54 14.61 0.04 -2.73
CA GLN A 54 13.53 -0.91 -3.02
C GLN A 54 12.26 -0.58 -2.23
N ILE A 55 11.10 -0.62 -2.89
CA ILE A 55 9.80 -0.56 -2.22
C ILE A 55 9.50 -1.91 -1.56
N VAL A 56 9.52 -1.94 -0.22
CA VAL A 56 9.34 -3.15 0.60
C VAL A 56 8.01 -3.16 1.36
N CYS A 57 7.34 -2.01 1.43
CA CYS A 57 6.04 -1.84 2.07
C CYS A 57 5.19 -0.87 1.24
N VAL A 58 3.90 -1.16 1.06
CA VAL A 58 2.98 -0.24 0.38
C VAL A 58 1.64 -0.18 1.09
N GLY A 59 0.99 0.98 1.02
CA GLY A 59 -0.39 1.21 1.44
C GLY A 59 -1.07 2.21 0.51
N THR A 60 -2.38 2.07 0.30
CA THR A 60 -3.14 2.97 -0.58
C THR A 60 -4.41 3.44 0.11
N MET A 61 -4.59 4.77 0.11
CA MET A 61 -5.69 5.42 0.78
C MET A 61 -6.63 6.01 -0.25
N MET A 62 -7.86 5.50 -0.27
CA MET A 62 -8.90 5.91 -1.22
C MET A 62 -10.02 6.57 -0.45
N LYS A 63 -10.41 7.79 -0.82
CA LYS A 63 -11.60 8.43 -0.24
C LYS A 63 -12.83 7.57 -0.55
N ASP A 64 -13.46 7.04 0.49
CA ASP A 64 -14.57 6.10 0.38
C ASP A 64 -15.39 6.14 1.68
N ILE A 65 -16.65 6.58 1.58
CA ILE A 65 -17.55 6.69 2.74
C ILE A 65 -18.22 5.33 2.93
N CYS A 66 -17.93 4.71 4.07
CA CYS A 66 -18.48 3.40 4.40
C CYS A 66 -19.92 3.54 4.92
N THR A 67 -20.87 2.85 4.29
CA THR A 67 -22.30 2.90 4.62
C THR A 67 -22.63 2.42 6.04
N TYR A 68 -21.73 1.66 6.67
CA TYR A 68 -21.86 1.24 8.07
C TYR A 68 -21.54 2.35 9.08
N PHE A 69 -20.96 3.48 8.63
CA PHE A 69 -20.67 4.64 9.47
C PHE A 69 -21.40 5.88 8.92
N PRO A 70 -22.74 5.92 8.99
CA PRO A 70 -23.55 6.94 8.31
C PRO A 70 -23.38 8.37 8.87
N ALA A 71 -22.81 8.52 10.06
CA ALA A 71 -22.48 9.81 10.63
C ALA A 71 -21.20 10.42 10.04
N GLU A 72 -20.35 9.61 9.40
CA GLU A 72 -19.06 10.05 8.88
C GLU A 72 -19.20 10.64 7.48
N THR A 73 -18.76 11.89 7.32
CA THR A 73 -18.83 12.63 6.05
C THR A 73 -17.49 12.68 5.31
N THR A 74 -16.41 12.29 5.99
CA THR A 74 -15.06 12.21 5.44
C THR A 74 -14.38 10.94 5.96
N ALA A 75 -14.10 10.01 5.05
CA ALA A 75 -13.43 8.76 5.38
C ALA A 75 -12.54 8.31 4.22
N TYR A 76 -11.50 7.55 4.57
CA TYR A 76 -10.60 6.89 3.64
C TYR A 76 -10.58 5.39 3.93
N ARG A 77 -10.65 4.59 2.87
CA ARG A 77 -10.48 3.14 2.92
C ARG A 77 -9.03 2.78 2.60
N LEU A 78 -8.40 2.04 3.50
CA LEU A 78 -7.12 1.37 3.25
C LEU A 78 -7.33 0.21 2.27
N ARG A 79 -6.56 0.21 1.18
CA ARG A 79 -6.50 -0.87 0.18
C ARG A 79 -5.04 -1.19 -0.13
N GLY A 80 -4.80 -2.41 -0.59
CA GLY A 80 -3.49 -2.81 -1.11
C GLY A 80 -2.33 -2.71 -0.10
N MET A 81 -2.61 -2.85 1.20
CA MET A 81 -1.55 -2.88 2.23
C MET A 81 -0.74 -4.15 2.09
N ALA A 82 0.57 -4.04 1.84
CA ALA A 82 1.46 -5.19 1.69
C ALA A 82 2.87 -4.87 2.17
N THR A 83 3.48 -5.83 2.84
CA THR A 83 4.91 -5.81 3.19
C THR A 83 5.56 -7.08 2.66
N ALA A 84 6.70 -6.92 1.98
CA ALA A 84 7.54 -8.01 1.49
C ALA A 84 7.87 -8.99 2.64
N VAL A 85 7.92 -10.29 2.35
CA VAL A 85 7.92 -11.35 3.39
C VAL A 85 9.11 -11.22 4.32
N GLU A 86 10.27 -10.91 3.75
CA GLU A 86 11.55 -10.71 4.39
C GLU A 86 11.63 -9.44 5.25
N PHE A 87 10.68 -8.50 5.07
CA PHE A 87 10.59 -7.23 5.81
C PHE A 87 9.42 -7.19 6.81
N ARG A 88 8.78 -8.32 7.11
CA ARG A 88 7.67 -8.39 8.09
C ARG A 88 8.18 -8.44 9.54
N GLY A 89 7.33 -7.98 10.47
CA GLY A 89 7.67 -7.92 11.90
C GLY A 89 8.50 -6.69 12.30
N LEU A 90 8.68 -5.75 11.37
CA LEU A 90 9.55 -4.58 11.50
C LEU A 90 8.78 -3.26 11.60
N GLN A 91 7.47 -3.33 11.90
CA GLN A 91 6.58 -2.17 12.05
C GLN A 91 6.43 -1.29 10.79
N LEU A 92 6.86 -1.76 9.61
CA LEU A 92 6.74 -1.00 8.35
C LEU A 92 5.31 -0.66 7.93
N GLY A 93 4.33 -1.43 8.38
CA GLY A 93 2.91 -1.21 8.10
C GLY A 93 2.10 -0.68 9.28
N SER A 94 2.78 -0.23 10.34
CA SER A 94 2.15 0.29 11.57
C SER A 94 1.80 1.77 11.49
#